data_AF-A0A1G0J7Z4-F1
#
_entry.id   AF-A0A1G0J7Z4-F1
#
_cell.length_a   1.000
_cell.length_b   1.000
_cell.length_c   1.000
_cell.angle_alpha   90.00
_cell.angle_beta   90.00
_cell.angle_gamma   90.00
#
_symmetry.space_group_name_H-M   'P 1'
#
loop_
_entity.id
_entity.type
_entity.pdbx_description
1 polymer ?
#
loop_
_entity_poly.entity_id
_entity_poly.type
_entity_poly.pdbx_seq_one_letter_code
_entity_poly.pdbx_strand_id
1 'polypeptide(L)'
;MDLNELPESLLQGMRRVNELSAELENFNFEAEQRRICEEIELRKPSYEDLIEEAANAMASESLVDTALELQMEMYNLLETAIDKIRILIQANYSQLKINMEELGDTIPEKLLGALKLGNELGIALDRRKRAVGAANSRHGKVGGSREKRERIRQIWSTGKYTSRDICAEQECASLNMSFSSARKALRNTPPPECKI
;
A
#
# COMPACT_ATOMS: atom_id res chain seq x y z
N MET A 1 -38.64 28.98 2.85
CA MET A 1 -38.39 29.38 1.45
C MET A 1 -38.95 28.26 0.60
N ASP A 2 -39.96 28.57 -0.20
CA ASP A 2 -40.63 27.57 -1.02
C ASP A 2 -39.70 27.20 -2.18
N LEU A 3 -39.48 25.91 -2.43
CA LEU A 3 -38.56 25.45 -3.49
C LEU A 3 -39.04 25.87 -4.88
N ASN A 4 -40.29 26.30 -4.99
CA ASN A 4 -40.92 26.80 -6.20
C ASN A 4 -40.56 28.27 -6.54
N GLU A 5 -39.88 29.00 -5.64
CA GLU A 5 -39.46 30.40 -5.87
C GLU A 5 -38.01 30.52 -6.34
N LEU A 6 -37.33 29.41 -6.60
CA LEU A 6 -35.94 29.43 -7.06
C LEU A 6 -35.87 29.86 -8.54
N PRO A 7 -34.85 30.65 -8.93
CA PRO A 7 -34.59 30.96 -10.33
C PRO A 7 -34.41 29.69 -11.15
N GLU A 8 -34.98 29.64 -12.36
CA GLU A 8 -34.92 28.46 -13.24
C GLU A 8 -33.48 27.98 -13.52
N SER A 9 -32.52 28.91 -13.58
CA SER A 9 -31.10 28.59 -13.73
C SER A 9 -30.54 27.75 -12.58
N LEU A 10 -30.99 28.01 -11.35
CA LEU A 10 -30.58 27.24 -10.17
C LEU A 10 -31.24 25.85 -10.17
N LEU A 11 -32.52 25.76 -10.53
CA LEU A 11 -33.21 24.48 -10.68
C LEU A 11 -32.57 23.60 -11.76
N GLN A 12 -32.13 24.19 -12.87
CA GLN A 12 -31.42 23.48 -13.93
C GLN A 12 -30.05 22.97 -13.45
N GLY A 13 -29.31 23.78 -12.69
CA GLY A 13 -28.06 23.36 -12.04
C GLY A 13 -28.25 22.19 -11.09
N MET A 14 -29.28 22.25 -10.23
CA MET A 14 -29.59 21.16 -9.29
C MET A 14 -29.95 19.84 -10.00
N ARG A 15 -30.69 19.91 -11.12
CA ARG A 15 -30.98 18.72 -11.94
C ARG A 15 -29.69 18.14 -12.53
N ARG A 16 -28.80 18.99 -13.06
CA ARG A 16 -27.53 18.54 -13.63
C ARG A 16 -26.62 17.89 -12.58
N VAL A 17 -26.57 18.44 -11.36
CA VAL A 17 -25.82 17.84 -10.24
C VAL A 17 -26.38 16.46 -9.88
N ASN A 18 -27.70 16.29 -9.84
CA ASN A 18 -28.31 14.99 -9.56
C ASN A 18 -28.06 13.97 -10.69
N GLU A 19 -28.09 14.40 -11.95
CA GLU A 19 -27.71 13.56 -13.09
C GLU A 19 -26.25 13.13 -13.01
N LEU A 20 -25.33 14.07 -12.76
CA LEU A 20 -23.90 13.76 -12.59
C LEU A 20 -23.64 12.87 -11.37
N SER A 21 -24.40 13.05 -10.29
CA SER A 21 -24.33 12.16 -9.12
C SER A 21 -24.77 10.75 -9.48
N ALA A 22 -25.85 10.59 -10.24
CA ALA A 22 -26.30 9.30 -10.73
C ALA A 22 -25.33 8.69 -11.75
N GLU A 23 -24.72 9.49 -12.63
CA GLU A 23 -23.64 9.06 -13.53
C GLU A 23 -22.41 8.59 -12.74
N LEU A 24 -22.05 9.27 -11.64
CA LEU A 24 -20.92 8.91 -10.78
C LEU A 24 -21.22 7.66 -9.93
N GLU A 25 -22.45 7.50 -9.45
CA GLU A 25 -22.91 6.28 -8.77
C GLU A 25 -22.95 5.09 -9.74
N ASN A 26 -23.28 5.33 -11.00
CA ASN A 26 -23.25 4.33 -12.07
C ASN A 26 -21.83 4.11 -12.64
N PHE A 27 -20.90 5.06 -12.44
CA PHE A 27 -19.49 4.88 -12.74
C PHE A 27 -18.92 3.88 -11.73
N ASN A 28 -19.07 2.61 -12.08
CA ASN A 28 -18.62 1.52 -11.26
C ASN A 28 -17.09 1.46 -11.33
N PHE A 29 -16.44 2.26 -10.49
CA PHE A 29 -15.00 2.30 -10.34
C PHE A 29 -14.44 0.90 -10.08
N GLU A 30 -15.18 0.04 -9.38
CA GLU A 30 -14.79 -1.37 -9.19
C GLU A 30 -14.83 -2.17 -10.49
N ALA A 31 -15.77 -1.89 -11.41
CA ALA A 31 -15.82 -2.52 -12.72
C ALA A 31 -14.68 -2.06 -13.64
N GLU A 32 -14.34 -0.76 -13.63
CA GLU A 32 -13.22 -0.25 -14.43
C GLU A 32 -11.87 -0.70 -13.86
N GLN A 33 -11.74 -0.71 -12.52
CA GLN A 33 -10.58 -1.33 -11.87
C GLN A 33 -10.47 -2.81 -12.21
N ARG A 34 -11.58 -3.56 -12.19
CA ARG A 34 -11.62 -4.97 -12.56
C ARG A 34 -11.22 -5.17 -14.03
N ARG A 35 -11.70 -4.32 -14.94
CA ARG A 35 -11.32 -4.35 -16.36
C ARG A 35 -9.82 -4.16 -16.55
N ILE A 36 -9.23 -3.17 -15.88
CA ILE A 36 -7.78 -2.91 -15.94
C ILE A 36 -6.99 -4.07 -15.32
N CYS A 37 -7.44 -4.61 -14.18
CA CYS A 37 -6.81 -5.78 -13.56
C CYS A 37 -6.87 -7.01 -14.48
N GLU A 38 -8.01 -7.28 -15.11
CA GLU A 38 -8.17 -8.37 -16.08
C GLU A 38 -7.27 -8.18 -17.30
N GLU A 39 -7.12 -6.94 -17.82
CA GLU A 39 -6.21 -6.65 -18.94
C GLU A 39 -4.75 -6.89 -18.55
N ILE A 40 -4.35 -6.54 -17.33
CA ILE A 40 -3.01 -6.82 -16.79
C ILE A 40 -2.80 -8.34 -16.61
N GLU A 41 -3.78 -9.04 -16.03
CA GLU A 41 -3.72 -10.49 -15.81
C GLU A 41 -3.68 -11.25 -17.13
N LEU A 42 -4.41 -10.82 -18.16
CA LEU A 42 -4.39 -11.40 -19.52
C LEU A 42 -3.05 -11.19 -20.24
N ARG A 43 -2.33 -10.13 -19.92
CA ARG A 43 -0.97 -9.89 -20.46
C ARG A 43 0.13 -10.57 -19.65
N LYS A 44 -0.17 -11.08 -18.45
CA LYS A 44 0.77 -11.78 -17.56
C LYS A 44 1.36 -13.08 -18.13
N PRO A 45 0.59 -13.97 -18.81
CA PRO A 45 1.12 -15.18 -19.43
C PRO A 45 2.20 -14.87 -20.46
N SER A 46 2.01 -13.79 -21.23
CA SER A 46 3.01 -13.31 -22.18
C SER A 46 4.32 -12.92 -21.51
N TYR A 47 4.32 -12.46 -20.25
CA TYR A 47 5.56 -12.13 -19.54
C TYR A 47 6.27 -13.35 -18.98
N GLU A 48 5.53 -14.36 -18.51
CA GLU A 48 6.13 -15.63 -18.05
C GLU A 48 6.78 -16.39 -19.22
N ASP A 49 6.11 -16.42 -20.37
CA ASP A 49 6.67 -16.96 -21.62
C ASP A 49 7.91 -16.16 -22.08
N LEU A 50 7.88 -14.82 -22.01
CA LEU A 50 9.03 -13.98 -22.31
C LEU A 50 10.18 -14.15 -21.30
N ILE A 51 9.88 -14.44 -20.03
CA ILE A 51 10.89 -14.73 -19.00
C ILE A 51 11.53 -16.10 -19.27
N GLU A 52 10.73 -17.10 -19.64
CA GLU A 52 11.23 -18.43 -19.99
C GLU A 52 12.03 -18.41 -21.30
N GLU A 53 11.57 -17.67 -22.31
CA GLU A 53 12.30 -17.44 -23.56
C GLU A 53 13.61 -16.67 -23.32
N ALA A 54 13.60 -15.63 -22.49
CA ALA A 54 14.81 -14.92 -22.08
C ALA A 54 15.77 -15.81 -21.28
N ALA A 55 15.27 -16.63 -20.35
CA ALA A 55 16.08 -17.56 -19.57
C ALA A 55 16.72 -18.66 -20.42
N ASN A 56 15.99 -19.20 -21.41
CA ASN A 56 16.50 -20.15 -22.39
C ASN A 56 17.50 -19.51 -23.35
N ALA A 57 17.26 -18.25 -23.73
CA ALA A 57 18.13 -17.52 -24.62
C ALA A 57 19.47 -17.15 -23.94
N MET A 58 19.47 -16.71 -22.67
CA MET A 58 20.65 -16.33 -21.84
C MET A 58 21.81 -17.35 -21.83
N ALA A 59 21.63 -18.56 -22.36
CA ALA A 59 22.68 -19.52 -22.68
C ALA A 59 23.57 -19.14 -23.89
N SER A 60 23.28 -18.07 -24.64
CA SER A 60 24.09 -17.59 -25.77
C SER A 60 24.58 -16.14 -25.60
N GLU A 61 25.80 -15.85 -26.05
CA GLU A 61 26.54 -14.59 -25.78
C GLU A 61 25.96 -13.33 -26.47
N SER A 62 24.83 -13.46 -27.17
CA SER A 62 24.20 -12.43 -28.01
C SER A 62 23.09 -11.61 -27.31
N LEU A 63 22.90 -11.76 -25.99
CA LEU A 63 21.63 -11.43 -25.32
C LEU A 63 21.62 -10.27 -24.34
N VAL A 64 22.78 -9.71 -24.03
CA VAL A 64 22.81 -8.48 -23.24
C VAL A 64 22.04 -7.38 -23.97
N ASP A 65 22.15 -7.34 -25.30
CA ASP A 65 21.47 -6.34 -26.13
C ASP A 65 19.95 -6.58 -26.18
N THR A 66 19.49 -7.81 -26.41
CA THR A 66 18.04 -8.12 -26.44
C THR A 66 17.36 -7.92 -25.07
N ALA A 67 18.05 -8.28 -23.98
CA ALA A 67 17.54 -8.07 -22.63
C ALA A 67 17.49 -6.57 -22.28
N LEU A 68 18.46 -5.78 -22.74
CA LEU A 68 18.45 -4.32 -22.57
C LEU A 68 17.32 -3.67 -23.38
N GLU A 69 17.09 -4.12 -24.61
CA GLU A 69 15.98 -3.65 -25.47
C GLU A 69 14.62 -3.92 -24.82
N LEU A 70 14.37 -5.15 -24.37
CA LEU A 70 13.14 -5.52 -23.66
C LEU A 70 12.97 -4.72 -22.36
N GLN A 71 14.06 -4.51 -21.62
CA GLN A 71 14.03 -3.69 -20.41
C GLN A 71 13.65 -2.23 -20.73
N MET A 72 14.20 -1.66 -21.80
CA MET A 72 13.87 -0.31 -22.26
C MET A 72 12.40 -0.21 -22.73
N GLU A 73 11.89 -1.18 -23.47
CA GLU A 73 10.48 -1.23 -23.87
C GLU A 73 9.54 -1.28 -22.66
N MET A 74 9.88 -2.09 -21.65
CA MET A 74 9.11 -2.17 -20.41
C MET A 74 9.10 -0.84 -19.66
N TYR A 75 10.23 -0.13 -19.58
CA TYR A 75 10.30 1.21 -18.98
C TYR A 75 9.46 2.23 -19.75
N ASN A 76 9.50 2.23 -21.08
CA ASN A 76 8.70 3.13 -21.92
C ASN A 76 7.19 2.89 -21.75
N LEU A 77 6.78 1.62 -21.64
CA LEU A 77 5.39 1.27 -21.37
C LEU A 77 4.94 1.76 -19.99
N LEU A 78 5.82 1.63 -18.98
CA LEU A 78 5.55 2.12 -17.62
C LEU A 78 5.42 3.64 -17.59
N GLU A 79 6.32 4.39 -18.24
CA GLU A 79 6.20 5.85 -18.35
C GLU A 79 4.90 6.26 -19.03
N THR A 80 4.54 5.60 -20.14
CA THR A 80 3.29 5.88 -20.86
C THR A 80 2.06 5.64 -19.96
N ALA A 81 2.08 4.58 -19.13
CA ALA A 81 1.02 4.30 -18.17
C ALA A 81 0.94 5.37 -17.08
N ILE A 82 2.08 5.80 -16.54
CA ILE A 82 2.16 6.89 -15.55
C ILE A 82 1.61 8.19 -16.11
N ASP A 83 1.92 8.53 -17.35
CA ASP A 83 1.42 9.75 -17.99
C ASP A 83 -0.08 9.70 -18.25
N LYS A 84 -0.63 8.55 -18.68
CA LYS A 84 -2.09 8.36 -18.79
C LYS A 84 -2.78 8.58 -17.44
N ILE A 85 -2.23 8.02 -16.36
CA ILE A 85 -2.76 8.21 -15.01
C ILE A 85 -2.68 9.70 -14.61
N ARG A 86 -1.57 10.37 -14.91
CA ARG A 86 -1.40 11.80 -14.61
C ARG A 86 -2.44 12.66 -15.34
N ILE A 87 -2.68 12.39 -16.62
CA ILE A 87 -3.71 13.07 -17.43
C ILE A 87 -5.10 12.85 -16.84
N LEU A 88 -5.45 11.61 -16.46
CA LEU A 88 -6.76 11.31 -15.84
C LEU A 88 -6.96 12.04 -14.51
N ILE A 89 -5.93 12.07 -13.65
CA ILE A 89 -5.97 12.81 -12.39
C ILE A 89 -6.17 14.31 -12.66
N GLN A 90 -5.45 14.87 -13.63
CA GLN A 90 -5.54 16.29 -13.95
C GLN A 90 -6.89 16.68 -14.57
N ALA A 91 -7.46 15.82 -15.42
CA ALA A 91 -8.80 16.02 -15.98
C ALA A 91 -9.86 15.99 -14.86
N ASN A 92 -9.80 14.99 -13.98
CA ASN A 92 -10.73 14.88 -12.85
C ASN A 92 -10.60 16.06 -11.88
N TYR A 93 -9.38 16.51 -11.59
CA TYR A 93 -9.15 17.68 -10.75
C TYR A 93 -9.70 18.96 -11.39
N SER A 94 -9.53 19.12 -12.71
CA SER A 94 -10.05 20.28 -13.44
C SER A 94 -11.58 20.29 -13.45
N GLN A 95 -12.20 19.11 -13.67
CA GLN A 95 -13.66 18.97 -13.60
C GLN A 95 -14.17 19.27 -12.19
N LEU A 96 -13.51 18.76 -11.15
CA LEU A 96 -13.88 19.05 -9.77
C LEU A 96 -13.76 20.55 -9.45
N LYS A 97 -12.73 21.21 -9.97
CA LYS A 97 -12.52 22.65 -9.80
C LYS A 97 -13.63 23.46 -10.47
N ILE A 98 -14.00 23.13 -11.70
CA ILE A 98 -15.13 23.76 -12.41
C ILE A 98 -16.41 23.58 -11.60
N ASN A 99 -16.70 22.35 -11.17
CA ASN A 99 -17.89 22.05 -10.37
C ASN A 99 -17.88 22.81 -9.02
N MET A 100 -16.71 23.04 -8.42
CA MET A 100 -16.59 23.83 -7.18
C MET A 100 -16.70 25.34 -7.40
N GLU A 101 -16.23 25.87 -8.54
CA GLU A 101 -16.42 27.27 -8.92
C GLU A 101 -17.88 27.56 -9.29
N GLU A 102 -18.57 26.62 -9.94
CA GLU A 102 -20.02 26.69 -10.21
C GLU A 102 -20.87 26.60 -8.93
N LEU A 103 -20.35 25.95 -7.87
CA LEU A 103 -20.96 25.95 -6.53
C LEU A 103 -20.71 27.25 -5.73
N GLY A 104 -20.11 28.26 -6.38
CA GLY A 104 -19.79 29.56 -5.82
C GLY A 104 -20.92 30.12 -4.94
N ASP A 105 -20.57 30.38 -3.68
CA ASP A 105 -21.37 30.98 -2.61
C ASP A 105 -22.32 30.07 -1.81
N THR A 106 -22.48 28.77 -2.14
CA THR A 106 -23.40 27.88 -1.41
C THR A 106 -22.79 26.57 -0.91
N ILE A 107 -21.49 26.54 -0.57
CA ILE A 107 -20.96 25.42 0.23
C ILE A 107 -21.33 25.68 1.69
N PRO A 108 -22.23 24.89 2.31
CA PRO A 108 -22.56 25.08 3.72
C PRO A 108 -21.29 24.88 4.55
N GLU A 109 -21.00 25.73 5.53
CA GLU A 109 -19.81 25.63 6.39
C GLU A 109 -19.58 24.22 6.96
N LYS A 110 -20.66 23.47 7.18
CA LYS A 110 -20.64 22.07 7.62
C LYS A 110 -19.93 21.13 6.64
N LEU A 111 -20.10 21.34 5.33
CA LEU A 111 -19.47 20.54 4.29
C LEU A 111 -17.98 20.87 4.17
N LEU A 112 -17.61 22.15 4.30
CA LEU A 112 -16.21 22.58 4.38
C LEU A 112 -15.51 21.98 5.61
N GLY A 113 -16.20 21.91 6.75
CA GLY A 113 -15.70 21.24 7.96
C GLY A 113 -15.46 19.75 7.75
N ALA A 114 -16.39 19.05 7.10
CA ALA A 114 -16.25 17.62 6.79
C ALA A 114 -15.07 17.35 5.83
N LEU A 115 -14.87 18.18 4.81
CA LEU A 115 -13.74 18.04 3.87
C LEU A 115 -12.39 18.26 4.57
N LYS A 116 -12.29 19.27 5.46
CA LYS A 116 -11.08 19.49 6.27
C LYS A 116 -10.77 18.28 7.15
N LEU A 117 -11.78 17.75 7.84
CA LEU A 117 -11.62 16.57 8.69
C LEU A 117 -11.19 15.33 7.89
N GLY A 118 -11.78 15.11 6.70
CA GLY A 118 -11.41 14.02 5.80
C GLY A 118 -9.95 14.10 5.37
N ASN A 119 -9.47 15.30 5.01
CA ASN A 119 -8.07 15.50 4.63
C ASN A 119 -7.11 15.27 5.82
N GLU A 120 -7.45 15.79 7.00
CA GLU A 120 -6.66 15.56 8.22
C GLU A 120 -6.57 14.08 8.59
N LEU A 121 -7.68 13.34 8.47
CA LEU A 121 -7.73 11.90 8.67
C LEU A 121 -6.86 11.17 7.63
N GLY A 122 -6.93 11.53 6.36
CA GLY A 122 -6.09 10.97 5.31
C GLY A 122 -4.60 11.15 5.62
N ILE A 123 -4.19 12.37 5.94
CA ILE A 123 -2.80 12.69 6.34
C ILE A 123 -2.38 11.90 7.58
N ALA A 124 -3.25 11.78 8.59
CA ALA A 124 -2.97 11.03 9.81
C ALA A 124 -2.79 9.52 9.54
N LEU A 125 -3.63 8.93 8.70
CA LEU A 125 -3.51 7.53 8.28
C LEU A 125 -2.20 7.27 7.53
N ASP A 126 -1.81 8.17 6.62
CA ASP A 126 -0.55 8.04 5.88
C ASP A 126 0.68 8.19 6.77
N ARG A 127 0.65 9.10 7.74
CA ARG A 127 1.71 9.22 8.76
C ARG A 127 1.82 7.92 9.56
N ARG A 128 0.69 7.33 9.97
CA ARG A 128 0.65 6.05 10.68
C ARG A 128 1.23 4.92 9.81
N LYS A 129 0.81 4.79 8.55
CA LYS A 129 1.33 3.77 7.61
C LYS A 129 2.85 3.87 7.45
N ARG A 130 3.36 5.09 7.23
CA ARG A 130 4.80 5.34 7.12
C ARG A 130 5.56 4.98 8.41
N ALA A 131 5.03 5.37 9.57
CA ALA A 131 5.63 5.03 10.87
C ALA A 131 5.69 3.51 11.11
N VAL A 132 4.60 2.79 10.80
CA VAL A 132 4.54 1.33 10.89
C VAL A 132 5.52 0.68 9.92
N GLY A 133 5.56 1.14 8.66
CA GLY A 133 6.50 0.64 7.65
C GLY A 133 7.96 0.83 8.06
N ALA A 134 8.32 2.02 8.55
CA ALA A 134 9.66 2.30 9.05
C ALA A 134 10.03 1.44 10.26
N ALA A 135 9.10 1.23 11.20
CA ALA A 135 9.32 0.34 12.35
C ALA A 135 9.51 -1.11 11.92
N ASN A 136 8.68 -1.61 11.00
CA ASN A 136 8.80 -2.96 10.43
C ASN A 136 10.14 -3.16 9.72
N SER A 137 10.56 -2.19 8.91
CA SER A 137 11.87 -2.21 8.24
C SER A 137 13.01 -2.30 9.25
N ARG A 138 13.05 -1.42 10.27
CA ARG A 138 14.10 -1.45 11.30
C ARG A 138 14.13 -2.77 12.09
N HIS A 139 12.95 -3.30 12.42
CA HIS A 139 12.85 -4.54 13.18
C HIS A 139 13.17 -5.80 12.35
N GLY A 140 12.99 -5.73 11.03
CA GLY A 140 13.20 -6.84 10.10
C GLY A 140 14.59 -6.90 9.44
N LYS A 141 15.46 -5.90 9.64
CA LYS A 141 16.86 -5.97 9.16
C LYS A 141 17.60 -7.16 9.78
N VAL A 142 18.64 -7.64 9.08
CA VAL A 142 19.56 -8.65 9.61
C VAL A 142 20.18 -8.15 10.91
N GLY A 143 20.17 -8.99 11.95
CA GLY A 143 20.54 -8.63 13.32
C GLY A 143 19.48 -7.77 14.03
N GLY A 144 18.29 -7.60 13.45
CA GLY A 144 17.20 -6.81 13.99
C GLY A 144 16.53 -7.47 15.20
N SER A 145 15.63 -6.72 15.86
CA SER A 145 14.98 -7.18 17.09
C SER A 145 14.08 -8.41 16.90
N ARG A 146 13.50 -8.61 15.70
CA ARG A 146 12.70 -9.81 15.39
C ARG A 146 13.57 -11.05 15.29
N GLU A 147 14.67 -10.96 14.56
CA GLU A 147 15.60 -12.07 14.39
C GLU A 147 16.24 -12.46 15.73
N LYS A 148 16.70 -11.49 16.51
CA LYS A 148 17.26 -11.76 17.84
C LYS A 148 16.24 -12.40 18.80
N ARG A 149 14.96 -11.97 18.72
CA ARG A 149 13.85 -12.60 19.46
C ARG A 149 13.64 -14.04 19.01
N GLU A 150 13.72 -14.33 17.73
CA GLU A 150 13.56 -15.68 17.22
C GLU A 150 14.73 -16.58 17.63
N ARG A 151 15.96 -16.09 17.51
CA ARG A 151 17.16 -16.83 17.95
C ARG A 151 17.10 -17.23 19.43
N ILE A 152 16.71 -16.32 20.33
CA ILE A 152 16.61 -16.69 21.76
C ILE A 152 15.50 -17.72 22.02
N ARG A 153 14.42 -17.70 21.23
CA ARG A 153 13.35 -18.71 21.32
C ARG A 153 13.81 -20.07 20.83
N GLN A 154 14.59 -20.11 19.75
CA GLN A 154 15.21 -21.33 19.24
C GLN A 154 16.20 -21.90 20.25
N ILE A 155 17.01 -21.06 20.90
CA ILE A 155 17.90 -21.50 21.98
C ILE A 155 17.08 -22.05 23.16
N TRP A 156 16.01 -21.37 23.55
CA TRP A 156 15.10 -21.85 24.60
C TRP A 156 14.49 -23.21 24.27
N SER A 157 14.05 -23.43 23.03
CA SER A 157 13.44 -24.70 22.61
C SER A 157 14.42 -25.88 22.61
N THR A 158 15.72 -25.65 22.69
CA THR A 158 16.70 -26.74 22.84
C THR A 158 16.62 -27.46 24.18
N GLY A 159 16.01 -26.85 25.20
CA GLY A 159 16.00 -27.41 26.56
C GLY A 159 17.31 -27.26 27.33
N LYS A 160 18.30 -26.53 26.80
CA LYS A 160 19.60 -26.29 27.47
C LYS A 160 19.47 -25.64 28.86
N TYR A 161 18.40 -24.88 29.09
CA TYR A 161 18.19 -24.07 30.29
C TYR A 161 16.96 -24.51 31.06
N THR A 162 17.08 -24.58 32.38
CA THR A 162 16.00 -25.00 33.29
C THR A 162 14.93 -23.92 33.49
N SER A 163 15.26 -22.66 33.24
CA SER A 163 14.31 -21.54 33.33
C SER A 163 14.55 -20.49 32.26
N ARG A 164 13.49 -19.74 31.93
CA ARG A 164 13.55 -18.63 30.97
C ARG A 164 14.48 -17.52 31.45
N ASP A 165 14.57 -17.29 32.76
CA ASP A 165 15.42 -16.25 33.33
C ASP A 165 16.90 -16.62 33.19
N ILE A 166 17.27 -17.88 33.43
CA ILE A 166 18.64 -18.37 33.19
C ILE A 166 19.01 -18.27 31.71
N CYS A 167 18.11 -18.70 30.81
CA CYS A 167 18.30 -18.56 29.36
C CYS A 167 18.53 -17.10 28.97
N ALA A 168 17.68 -16.19 29.47
CA ALA A 168 17.79 -14.76 29.19
C ALA A 168 19.09 -14.17 29.73
N GLU A 169 19.55 -14.58 30.92
CA GLU A 169 20.77 -14.06 31.55
C GLU A 169 22.03 -14.50 30.79
N GLN A 170 22.09 -15.76 30.37
CA GLN A 170 23.27 -16.31 29.70
C GLN A 170 23.36 -15.92 28.22
N GLU A 171 22.23 -15.80 27.52
CA GLU A 171 22.21 -15.57 26.07
C GLU A 171 21.97 -14.11 25.66
N CYS A 172 21.62 -13.19 26.58
CA CYS A 172 21.36 -11.80 26.18
C CYS A 172 22.62 -11.09 25.65
N ALA A 173 23.79 -11.40 26.22
CA ALA A 173 25.06 -10.81 25.80
C ALA A 173 25.48 -11.30 24.40
N SER A 174 25.34 -12.61 24.12
CA SER A 174 25.67 -13.21 22.81
C SER A 174 24.80 -12.64 21.68
N LEU A 175 23.53 -12.32 21.98
CA LEU A 175 22.58 -11.74 21.03
C LEU A 175 22.61 -10.20 20.99
N ASN A 176 23.51 -9.54 21.73
CA ASN A 176 23.60 -8.09 21.84
C ASN A 176 22.21 -7.44 22.10
N MET A 177 21.52 -7.89 23.14
CA MET A 177 20.26 -7.31 23.62
C MET A 177 20.26 -7.20 25.15
N SER A 178 19.40 -6.35 25.71
CA SER A 178 19.28 -6.27 27.17
C SER A 178 18.59 -7.49 27.77
N PHE A 179 18.96 -7.87 29.00
CA PHE A 179 18.33 -8.95 29.76
C PHE A 179 16.80 -8.81 29.82
N SER A 180 16.30 -7.59 30.05
CA SER A 180 14.85 -7.33 30.05
C SER A 180 14.19 -7.62 28.70
N SER A 181 14.90 -7.38 27.59
CA SER A 181 14.40 -7.66 26.23
C SER A 181 14.39 -9.16 25.96
N ALA A 182 15.42 -9.88 26.40
CA ALA A 182 15.51 -11.33 26.36
C ALA A 182 14.37 -12.00 27.14
N ARG A 183 14.12 -11.57 28.38
CA ARG A 183 12.97 -12.07 29.16
C ARG A 183 11.63 -11.82 28.48
N LYS A 184 11.42 -10.64 27.89
CA LYS A 184 10.21 -10.31 27.12
C LYS A 184 10.07 -11.16 25.86
N ALA A 185 11.18 -11.48 25.19
CA ALA A 185 11.19 -12.34 24.00
C ALA A 185 10.75 -13.78 24.31
N LEU A 186 11.10 -14.28 25.50
CA LEU A 186 10.72 -15.60 26.01
C LEU A 186 9.33 -15.63 26.67
N ARG A 187 8.65 -14.50 26.82
CA ARG A 187 7.27 -14.49 27.34
C ARG A 187 6.36 -15.24 26.35
N ASN A 188 5.46 -16.07 26.87
CA ASN A 188 4.52 -16.91 26.11
C ASN A 188 5.18 -17.96 25.20
N THR A 189 6.45 -18.32 25.43
CA THR A 189 7.01 -19.53 24.81
C THR A 189 6.61 -20.76 25.64
N PRO A 190 6.21 -21.88 25.04
CA PRO A 190 6.01 -23.11 25.79
C PRO A 190 7.32 -23.55 26.45
N PRO A 191 7.27 -24.32 27.55
CA PRO A 191 8.45 -24.97 28.09
C PRO A 191 9.06 -25.91 27.02
N PRO A 192 10.39 -26.03 26.95
CA PRO A 192 11.03 -26.94 26.01
C PRO A 192 10.62 -28.37 26.33
N GLU A 193 10.46 -29.18 25.29
CA GLU A 193 10.28 -30.62 25.47
C GLU A 193 11.53 -31.17 26.15
N CYS A 194 11.34 -31.75 27.34
CA CYS A 194 12.43 -32.32 28.13
C CYS A 194 13.05 -33.45 27.29
N LYS A 195 14.24 -33.22 26.73
CA LYS A 195 15.02 -34.30 26.13
C LYS A 195 15.60 -35.11 27.29
N ILE A 196 14.85 -36.14 27.68
CA ILE A 196 15.29 -37.23 28.58
C ILE A 196 16.46 -37.95 27.93
#